data_AF-A0A3C0TIB5-F1
#
_entry.id   AF-A0A3C0TIB5-F1
#
_cell.length_a   1.000
_cell.length_b   1.000
_cell.length_c   1.000
_cell.angle_alpha   90.00
_cell.angle_beta   90.00
_cell.angle_gamma   90.00
#
_symmetry.space_group_name_H-M   'P 1'
#
loop_
_entity.id
_entity.type
_entity.pdbx_description
1 polymer ?
#
loop_
_entity_poly.entity_id
_entity_poly.type
_entity_poly.pdbx_seq_one_letter_code
_entity_poly.pdbx_strand_id
1 'polypeptide(L)'
;MKGMRRLTVALLALCILFTSVPEVKAAEFSEFQQKKVDQIVKIVSKEKNWEEYGSLPSVCIAQAYVESGVGIAGRKNNLWGLNGGRASYKSLKKGTYAYMECINKSYYTRYGATDTKSWKKQIRAILKGGYCVPASGYFNEVSRVIKKYDLKKYDKKMFKEIKKARKERKAKARAKARAKAKAEREKKEKQEKQEKLRKQKEFAKLMPSLVSDCIVTISKLIICGGGEKDEEEQAAGTTK
;
A
#
# COMPACT_ATOMS: atom_id res chain seq x y z
N MET A 1 31.05 -24.99 -55.99
CA MET A 1 30.84 -23.51 -55.88
C MET A 1 29.43 -23.06 -55.45
N LYS A 2 28.41 -23.92 -55.32
CA LYS A 2 27.04 -23.51 -54.91
C LYS A 2 26.82 -23.31 -53.40
N GLY A 3 27.71 -23.86 -52.54
CA GLY A 3 27.61 -23.73 -51.08
C GLY A 3 28.09 -22.39 -50.50
N MET A 4 29.07 -21.74 -51.14
CA MET A 4 29.70 -20.52 -50.59
C MET A 4 28.81 -19.27 -50.73
N ARG A 5 27.87 -19.27 -51.68
CA ARG A 5 26.87 -18.21 -51.87
C ARG A 5 25.73 -18.23 -50.83
N ARG A 6 25.47 -19.39 -50.20
CA ARG A 6 24.41 -19.51 -49.18
C ARG A 6 24.87 -19.02 -47.81
N LEU A 7 26.15 -19.22 -47.47
CA LEU A 7 26.74 -18.72 -46.23
C LEU A 7 26.92 -17.20 -46.22
N THR A 8 27.26 -16.60 -47.35
CA THR A 8 27.44 -15.13 -47.47
C THR A 8 26.11 -14.38 -47.36
N VAL A 9 25.02 -14.91 -47.92
CA VAL A 9 23.68 -14.30 -47.80
C VAL A 9 23.13 -14.43 -46.37
N ALA A 10 23.39 -15.54 -45.68
CA ALA A 10 22.98 -15.73 -44.29
C ALA A 10 23.72 -14.79 -43.32
N LEU A 11 25.01 -14.51 -43.55
CA LEU A 11 25.79 -13.57 -42.73
C LEU A 11 25.33 -12.11 -42.92
N LEU A 12 25.01 -11.70 -44.15
CA LEU A 12 24.47 -10.37 -44.46
C LEU A 12 23.09 -10.14 -43.86
N ALA A 13 22.21 -11.16 -43.83
CA ALA A 13 20.90 -11.07 -43.18
C ALA A 13 20.99 -10.96 -41.64
N LEU A 14 22.00 -11.58 -41.03
CA LEU A 14 22.26 -11.48 -39.59
C LEU A 14 22.83 -10.11 -39.18
N CYS A 15 23.64 -9.48 -40.04
CA CYS A 15 24.17 -8.13 -39.82
C CYS A 15 23.09 -7.03 -39.89
N ILE A 16 22.02 -7.22 -40.69
CA ILE A 16 20.89 -6.26 -40.76
C ILE A 16 20.02 -6.32 -39.48
N LEU A 17 20.08 -7.40 -38.70
CA LEU A 17 19.37 -7.50 -37.41
C LEU A 17 20.10 -6.85 -36.23
N PHE A 18 21.34 -6.39 -36.43
CA PHE A 18 22.14 -5.69 -35.43
C PHE A 18 22.41 -4.22 -35.78
N THR A 19 21.68 -3.65 -36.74
CA THR A 19 21.64 -2.18 -36.87
C THR A 19 20.92 -1.64 -35.65
N SER A 20 21.71 -1.16 -34.69
CA SER A 20 21.26 -0.39 -33.54
C SER A 20 20.23 0.62 -34.04
N VAL A 21 18.98 0.43 -33.65
CA VAL A 21 17.94 1.44 -33.89
C VAL A 21 18.43 2.66 -33.12
N PRO A 22 18.71 3.79 -33.79
CA PRO A 22 19.20 4.96 -33.09
C PRO A 22 18.18 5.31 -32.00
N GLU A 23 18.65 5.36 -30.75
CA GLU A 23 17.80 5.72 -29.62
C GLU A 23 17.39 7.19 -29.84
N VAL A 24 16.19 7.38 -30.37
CA VAL A 24 15.64 8.71 -30.62
C VAL A 24 15.47 9.37 -29.26
N LYS A 25 16.41 10.27 -28.92
CA LYS A 25 16.37 11.05 -27.68
C LYS A 25 15.01 11.74 -27.59
N ALA A 26 14.33 11.56 -26.46
CA ALA A 26 13.06 12.22 -26.22
C ALA A 26 13.24 13.74 -26.32
N ALA A 27 12.28 14.42 -26.96
CA ALA A 27 12.28 15.86 -27.01
C ALA A 27 12.12 16.44 -25.60
N GLU A 28 12.64 17.65 -25.40
CA GLU A 28 12.53 18.38 -24.15
C GLU A 28 11.52 19.51 -24.28
N PHE A 29 10.78 19.78 -23.21
CA PHE A 29 9.92 20.95 -23.12
C PHE A 29 10.77 22.21 -23.02
N SER A 30 10.23 23.37 -23.43
CA SER A 30 10.86 24.64 -23.07
C SER A 30 10.89 24.79 -21.54
N GLU A 31 11.80 25.60 -21.00
CA GLU A 31 11.90 25.80 -19.54
C GLU A 31 10.57 26.23 -18.91
N PHE A 32 9.83 27.11 -19.60
CA PHE A 32 8.50 27.55 -19.19
C PHE A 32 7.49 26.40 -19.12
N GLN A 33 7.45 25.56 -20.16
CA GLN A 33 6.58 24.39 -20.19
C GLN A 33 6.99 23.36 -19.13
N GLN A 34 8.29 23.13 -18.96
CA GLN A 34 8.83 22.18 -17.99
C GLN A 34 8.43 22.55 -16.56
N LYS A 35 8.51 23.84 -16.19
CA LYS A 35 8.03 24.34 -14.87
C LYS A 35 6.57 23.97 -14.61
N LYS A 36 5.70 24.07 -15.61
CA LYS A 36 4.28 23.70 -15.48
C LYS A 36 4.10 22.18 -15.45
N VAL A 37 4.83 21.44 -16.28
CA VAL A 37 4.84 19.97 -16.27
C VAL A 37 5.22 19.46 -14.88
N ASP A 38 6.27 20.00 -14.27
CA ASP A 38 6.72 19.59 -12.94
C ASP A 38 5.66 19.87 -11.87
N GLN A 39 4.95 21.01 -11.97
CA GLN A 39 3.82 21.31 -11.10
C GLN A 39 2.66 20.31 -11.28
N ILE A 40 2.29 20.00 -12.53
CA ILE A 40 1.27 18.99 -12.84
C ILE A 40 1.66 17.64 -12.25
N VAL A 41 2.89 17.17 -12.51
CA VAL A 41 3.43 15.91 -11.98
C VAL A 41 3.38 15.90 -10.44
N LYS A 42 3.84 16.97 -9.79
CA LYS A 42 3.81 17.10 -8.32
C LYS A 42 2.41 17.03 -7.74
N ILE A 43 1.40 17.50 -8.46
CA ILE A 43 -0.01 17.43 -8.03
C ILE A 43 -0.57 16.04 -8.31
N VAL A 44 -0.55 15.60 -9.56
CA VAL A 44 -1.21 14.37 -10.02
C VAL A 44 -0.59 13.14 -9.36
N SER A 45 0.73 13.12 -9.14
CA SER A 45 1.45 11.93 -8.64
C SER A 45 1.27 11.61 -7.16
N LYS A 46 0.50 12.42 -6.42
CA LYS A 46 0.22 12.14 -5.00
C LYS A 46 -0.67 10.91 -4.89
N GLU A 47 -0.33 9.97 -4.00
CA GLU A 47 -1.12 8.74 -3.78
C GLU A 47 -2.61 9.03 -3.59
N LYS A 48 -2.96 10.00 -2.74
CA LYS A 48 -4.36 10.39 -2.52
C LYS A 48 -5.06 10.91 -3.78
N ASN A 49 -4.36 11.65 -4.64
CA ASN A 49 -4.96 12.20 -5.86
C ASN A 49 -5.11 11.09 -6.91
N TRP A 50 -4.18 10.13 -6.96
CA TRP A 50 -4.34 8.94 -7.77
C TRP A 50 -5.53 8.09 -7.30
N GLU A 51 -5.68 7.90 -5.98
CA GLU A 51 -6.79 7.15 -5.39
C GLU A 51 -8.16 7.84 -5.61
N GLU A 52 -8.19 9.18 -5.60
CA GLU A 52 -9.42 9.96 -5.75
C GLU A 52 -9.83 10.17 -7.22
N TYR A 53 -8.87 10.46 -8.11
CA TYR A 53 -9.16 10.90 -9.49
C TYR A 53 -8.64 9.96 -10.58
N GLY A 54 -7.81 8.96 -10.25
CA GLY A 54 -7.31 7.96 -11.21
C GLY A 54 -6.58 8.50 -12.45
N SER A 55 -6.16 9.77 -12.45
CA SER A 55 -5.57 10.43 -13.62
C SER A 55 -4.08 10.13 -13.76
N LEU A 56 -3.62 9.72 -14.94
CA LEU A 56 -2.18 9.49 -15.18
C LEU A 56 -1.46 10.80 -15.52
N PRO A 57 -0.30 11.08 -14.89
CA PRO A 57 0.51 12.25 -15.23
C PRO A 57 0.76 12.39 -16.74
N SER A 58 1.06 11.28 -17.43
CA SER A 58 1.30 11.30 -18.87
C SER A 58 0.11 11.80 -19.69
N VAL A 59 -1.11 11.43 -19.31
CA VAL A 59 -2.35 11.85 -19.98
C VAL A 59 -2.64 13.31 -19.66
N CYS A 60 -2.52 13.73 -18.39
CA CYS A 60 -2.72 15.12 -17.99
C CYS A 60 -1.81 16.08 -18.77
N ILE A 61 -0.51 15.76 -18.86
CA ILE A 61 0.47 16.58 -19.57
C ILE A 61 0.21 16.59 -21.07
N ALA A 62 -0.06 15.42 -21.65
CA ALA A 62 -0.25 15.31 -23.09
C ALA A 62 -1.51 16.04 -23.57
N GLN A 63 -2.63 15.93 -22.84
CA GLN A 63 -3.81 16.71 -23.13
C GLN A 63 -3.53 18.21 -22.92
N ALA A 64 -2.87 18.62 -21.84
CA ALA A 64 -2.49 20.03 -21.65
C ALA A 64 -1.64 20.58 -22.81
N TYR A 65 -0.76 19.76 -23.39
CA TYR A 65 0.03 20.15 -24.55
C TYR A 65 -0.83 20.30 -25.81
N VAL A 66 -1.72 19.36 -26.08
CA VAL A 66 -2.62 19.43 -27.25
C VAL A 66 -3.56 20.64 -27.15
N GLU A 67 -4.13 20.89 -25.97
CA GLU A 67 -5.13 21.95 -25.77
C GLU A 67 -4.53 23.37 -25.74
N SER A 68 -3.29 23.53 -25.27
CA SER A 68 -2.74 24.86 -24.98
C SER A 68 -1.24 24.99 -25.15
N GLY A 69 -0.54 23.96 -25.63
CA GLY A 69 0.92 23.91 -25.58
C GLY A 69 1.45 23.97 -24.14
N VAL A 70 0.71 23.42 -23.16
CA VAL A 70 0.98 23.55 -21.71
C VAL A 70 0.88 25.03 -21.27
N GLY A 71 -0.15 25.71 -21.76
CA GLY A 71 -0.47 27.10 -21.45
C GLY A 71 0.47 28.11 -22.10
N ILE A 72 0.95 27.82 -23.31
CA ILE A 72 1.42 28.83 -24.27
C ILE A 72 0.21 29.61 -24.79
N ALA A 73 -0.86 28.90 -25.15
CA ALA A 73 -2.13 29.46 -25.56
C ALA A 73 -3.19 29.32 -24.45
N GLY A 74 -4.34 29.97 -24.63
CA GLY A 74 -5.51 29.85 -23.76
C GLY A 74 -5.48 30.75 -22.52
N ARG A 75 -6.49 30.57 -21.66
CA ARG A 75 -6.68 31.39 -20.45
C ARG A 75 -5.76 30.97 -19.31
N LYS A 76 -5.47 31.93 -18.41
CA LYS A 76 -4.60 31.74 -17.24
C LYS A 76 -4.97 30.48 -16.44
N ASN A 77 -4.02 29.56 -16.34
CA ASN A 77 -4.12 28.29 -15.62
C ASN A 77 -5.24 27.33 -16.09
N ASN A 78 -5.85 27.55 -17.26
CA ASN A 78 -6.82 26.64 -17.88
C ASN A 78 -6.18 25.88 -19.04
N LEU A 79 -5.24 24.98 -18.71
CA LEU A 79 -4.40 24.30 -19.70
C LEU A 79 -5.17 23.28 -20.55
N TRP A 80 -6.37 22.88 -20.13
CA TRP A 80 -7.18 21.83 -20.77
C TRP A 80 -8.45 22.37 -21.44
N GLY A 81 -8.56 23.70 -21.60
CA GLY A 81 -9.71 24.29 -22.30
C GLY A 81 -11.06 24.07 -21.61
N LEU A 82 -11.09 23.92 -20.28
CA LEU A 82 -12.32 23.66 -19.53
C LEU A 82 -13.35 24.79 -19.73
N ASN A 83 -14.63 24.40 -19.75
CA ASN A 83 -15.78 25.28 -20.03
C ASN A 83 -15.65 26.01 -21.38
N GLY A 84 -15.32 25.28 -22.45
CA GLY A 84 -15.11 25.85 -23.79
C GLY A 84 -13.99 26.91 -23.81
N GLY A 85 -12.95 26.72 -23.00
CA GLY A 85 -11.84 27.67 -22.84
C GLY A 85 -12.19 28.93 -22.03
N ARG A 86 -13.42 29.09 -21.53
CA ARG A 86 -13.85 30.30 -20.81
C ARG A 86 -13.43 30.32 -19.34
N ALA A 87 -13.10 29.17 -18.75
CA ALA A 87 -12.64 29.12 -17.37
C ALA A 87 -11.25 29.78 -17.20
N SER A 88 -11.02 30.36 -16.02
CA SER A 88 -9.72 30.88 -15.56
C SER A 88 -9.54 30.48 -14.11
N TYR A 89 -8.32 30.13 -13.72
CA TYR A 89 -8.03 29.65 -12.37
C TYR A 89 -6.97 30.51 -11.68
N LYS A 90 -7.15 30.72 -10.37
CA LYS A 90 -6.21 31.52 -9.55
C LYS A 90 -4.78 30.96 -9.54
N SER A 91 -4.62 29.65 -9.74
CA SER A 91 -3.32 28.98 -9.80
C SER A 91 -3.36 27.74 -10.69
N LEU A 92 -2.20 27.30 -11.19
CA LEU A 92 -2.08 26.04 -11.93
C LEU A 92 -2.56 24.85 -11.09
N LYS A 93 -2.35 24.90 -9.77
CA LYS A 93 -2.87 23.90 -8.84
C LYS A 93 -4.38 23.78 -8.94
N LYS A 94 -5.12 24.89 -8.86
CA LYS A 94 -6.59 24.88 -8.96
C LYS A 94 -7.06 24.41 -10.33
N GLY A 95 -6.41 24.83 -11.42
CA GLY A 95 -6.73 24.35 -12.76
C GLY A 95 -6.49 22.85 -12.94
N THR A 96 -5.41 22.32 -12.36
CA THR A 96 -5.09 20.88 -12.41
C THR A 96 -6.14 20.05 -11.65
N TYR A 97 -6.58 20.52 -10.47
CA TYR A 97 -7.68 19.87 -9.74
C TYR A 97 -8.99 19.92 -10.53
N ALA A 98 -9.36 21.06 -11.09
CA ALA A 98 -10.57 21.18 -11.90
C ALA A 98 -10.56 20.22 -13.11
N TYR A 99 -9.40 20.01 -13.73
CA TYR A 99 -9.26 19.02 -14.79
C TYR A 99 -9.41 17.58 -14.27
N MET A 100 -8.73 17.21 -13.18
CA MET A 100 -8.87 15.87 -12.59
C MET A 100 -10.32 15.59 -12.14
N GLU A 101 -11.00 16.58 -11.55
CA GLU A 101 -12.43 16.52 -11.23
C GLU A 101 -13.29 16.33 -12.47
N CYS A 102 -12.96 17.01 -13.59
CA CYS A 102 -13.66 16.83 -14.86
C CYS A 102 -13.53 15.39 -15.37
N ILE A 103 -12.32 14.82 -15.38
CA ILE A 103 -12.07 13.44 -15.81
C ILE A 103 -12.71 12.40 -14.87
N ASN A 104 -12.92 12.75 -13.60
CA ASN A 104 -13.56 11.87 -12.62
C ASN A 104 -15.11 11.87 -12.68
N LYS A 105 -15.71 12.53 -13.67
CA LYS A 105 -17.17 12.52 -13.84
C LYS A 105 -17.67 11.21 -14.46
N SER A 106 -18.92 10.87 -14.14
CA SER A 106 -19.56 9.59 -14.49
C SER A 106 -19.49 9.22 -15.98
N TYR A 107 -19.57 10.21 -16.87
CA TYR A 107 -19.52 9.98 -18.31
C TYR A 107 -18.17 9.49 -18.82
N TYR A 108 -17.07 9.72 -18.09
CA TYR A 108 -15.75 9.16 -18.36
C TYR A 108 -15.48 7.90 -17.52
N THR A 109 -15.82 7.93 -16.22
CA THR A 109 -15.52 6.82 -15.30
C THR A 109 -16.28 5.55 -15.66
N ARG A 110 -17.51 5.66 -16.21
CA ARG A 110 -18.27 4.50 -16.74
C ARG A 110 -17.55 3.72 -17.85
N TYR A 111 -16.52 4.31 -18.47
CA TYR A 111 -15.68 3.66 -19.48
C TYR A 111 -14.29 3.27 -18.95
N GLY A 112 -14.05 3.37 -17.64
CA GLY A 112 -12.80 2.99 -16.98
C GLY A 112 -11.70 4.04 -17.09
N ALA A 113 -12.04 5.32 -17.23
CA ALA A 113 -11.05 6.40 -17.33
C ALA A 113 -10.14 6.49 -16.09
N THR A 114 -10.64 6.14 -14.90
CA THR A 114 -9.91 6.29 -13.63
C THR A 114 -9.33 4.99 -13.08
N ASP A 115 -9.65 3.84 -13.69
CA ASP A 115 -9.32 2.51 -13.16
C ASP A 115 -8.22 1.80 -13.95
N THR A 116 -7.50 2.55 -14.78
CA THR A 116 -6.50 2.00 -15.70
C THR A 116 -5.12 2.60 -15.49
N LYS A 117 -4.10 1.75 -15.49
CA LYS A 117 -2.68 2.15 -15.49
C LYS A 117 -2.10 2.28 -16.90
N SER A 118 -2.94 2.15 -17.92
CA SER A 118 -2.57 2.29 -19.32
C SER A 118 -3.09 3.60 -19.87
N TRP A 119 -2.18 4.52 -20.22
CA TRP A 119 -2.51 5.80 -20.83
C TRP A 119 -3.36 5.64 -22.10
N LYS A 120 -3.11 4.60 -22.91
CA LYS A 120 -3.92 4.31 -24.12
C LYS A 120 -5.37 4.01 -23.77
N LYS A 121 -5.59 3.19 -22.73
CA LYS A 121 -6.95 2.86 -22.27
C LYS A 121 -7.62 4.09 -21.66
N GLN A 122 -6.88 4.89 -20.88
CA GLN A 122 -7.41 6.11 -20.27
C GLN A 122 -7.89 7.12 -21.32
N ILE A 123 -7.07 7.44 -22.33
CA ILE A 123 -7.47 8.37 -23.40
C ILE A 123 -8.69 7.82 -24.16
N ARG A 124 -8.73 6.53 -24.48
CA ARG A 124 -9.89 5.94 -25.17
C ARG A 124 -11.16 6.03 -24.34
N ALA A 125 -11.08 5.80 -23.03
CA ALA A 125 -12.21 5.96 -22.13
C ALA A 125 -12.69 7.43 -22.07
N ILE A 126 -11.75 8.37 -21.98
CA ILE A 126 -12.04 9.82 -22.00
C ILE A 126 -12.73 10.21 -23.32
N LEU A 127 -12.21 9.75 -24.46
CA LEU A 127 -12.81 10.01 -25.77
C LEU A 127 -14.20 9.37 -25.93
N LYS A 128 -14.38 8.13 -25.45
CA LYS A 128 -15.69 7.47 -25.44
C LYS A 128 -16.71 8.21 -24.57
N GLY A 129 -16.24 8.95 -23.57
CA GLY A 129 -17.05 9.85 -22.75
C GLY A 129 -17.39 11.20 -23.39
N GLY A 130 -16.93 11.47 -24.63
CA GLY A 130 -17.30 12.67 -25.38
C GLY A 130 -16.40 13.88 -25.17
N TYR A 131 -15.15 13.68 -24.73
CA TYR A 131 -14.20 14.79 -24.52
C TYR A 131 -13.92 15.59 -25.81
N CYS A 132 -13.83 14.93 -26.97
CA CYS A 132 -13.53 15.55 -28.26
C CYS A 132 -14.17 14.79 -29.42
N VAL A 133 -14.60 15.52 -30.47
CA VAL A 133 -15.14 15.00 -31.73
C VAL A 133 -14.43 15.72 -32.89
N PRO A 134 -13.84 15.02 -33.88
CA PRO A 134 -13.73 13.56 -34.01
C PRO A 134 -12.65 12.94 -33.10
N ALA A 135 -12.98 11.81 -32.48
CA ALA A 135 -12.12 11.18 -31.47
C ALA A 135 -10.80 10.59 -32.01
N SER A 136 -10.76 10.15 -33.28
CA SER A 136 -9.61 9.44 -33.85
C SER A 136 -8.38 10.35 -34.01
N GLY A 137 -8.56 11.58 -34.48
CA GLY A 137 -7.48 12.56 -34.62
C GLY A 137 -6.85 12.89 -33.28
N TYR A 138 -7.69 13.17 -32.28
CA TYR A 138 -7.24 13.53 -30.94
C TYR A 138 -6.43 12.43 -30.26
N PHE A 139 -6.84 11.15 -30.37
CA PHE A 139 -6.08 10.04 -29.81
C PHE A 139 -4.65 10.00 -30.36
N ASN A 140 -4.48 10.24 -31.67
CA ASN A 140 -3.19 10.20 -32.33
C ASN A 140 -2.29 11.36 -31.90
N GLU A 141 -2.85 12.55 -31.72
CA GLU A 141 -2.11 13.72 -31.23
C GLU A 141 -1.60 13.51 -29.80
N VAL A 142 -2.48 13.11 -28.87
CA VAL A 142 -2.08 12.83 -27.49
C VAL A 142 -1.05 11.69 -27.45
N SER A 143 -1.24 10.64 -28.26
CA SER A 143 -0.27 9.54 -28.39
C SER A 143 1.09 10.02 -28.89
N ARG A 144 1.11 10.95 -29.86
CA ARG A 144 2.33 11.54 -30.42
C ARG A 144 3.09 12.32 -29.34
N VAL A 145 2.39 13.14 -28.56
CA VAL A 145 2.98 13.91 -27.45
C VAL A 145 3.56 12.99 -26.38
N ILE A 146 2.82 11.96 -25.95
CA ILE A 146 3.30 11.00 -24.94
C ILE A 146 4.59 10.32 -25.39
N LYS A 147 4.70 9.96 -26.68
CA LYS A 147 5.91 9.35 -27.23
C LYS A 147 7.04 10.36 -27.39
N LYS A 148 6.76 11.54 -27.97
CA LYS A 148 7.74 12.59 -28.26
C LYS A 148 8.51 13.03 -27.01
N TYR A 149 7.83 13.17 -25.87
CA TYR A 149 8.42 13.62 -24.61
C TYR A 149 8.67 12.51 -23.58
N ASP A 150 8.49 11.24 -23.99
CA ASP A 150 8.49 10.05 -23.13
C ASP A 150 7.73 10.23 -21.80
N LEU A 151 6.48 10.69 -21.87
CA LEU A 151 5.72 11.06 -20.67
C LEU A 151 5.38 9.86 -19.77
N LYS A 152 5.49 8.64 -20.29
CA LYS A 152 5.35 7.38 -19.52
C LYS A 152 6.31 7.31 -18.33
N LYS A 153 7.45 8.02 -18.38
CA LYS A 153 8.40 8.08 -17.27
C LYS A 153 7.75 8.61 -15.98
N TYR A 154 6.81 9.54 -16.09
CA TYR A 154 6.11 10.10 -14.94
C TYR A 154 5.14 9.10 -14.31
N ASP A 155 4.38 8.34 -15.11
CA ASP A 155 3.49 7.29 -14.61
C ASP A 155 4.28 6.20 -13.88
N LYS A 156 5.39 5.75 -14.48
CA LYS A 156 6.29 4.74 -13.88
C LYS A 156 6.83 5.24 -12.53
N LYS A 157 7.29 6.49 -12.48
CA LYS A 157 7.81 7.12 -11.26
C LYS A 157 6.73 7.18 -10.18
N MET A 158 5.54 7.68 -10.50
CA MET A 158 4.40 7.75 -9.59
C MET A 158 4.07 6.37 -8.98
N PHE A 159 3.90 5.33 -9.81
CA PHE A 159 3.57 4.00 -9.29
C PHE A 159 4.69 3.36 -8.47
N LYS A 160 5.95 3.62 -8.80
CA LYS A 160 7.10 3.17 -8.00
C LYS A 160 7.09 3.81 -6.61
N GLU A 161 6.84 5.12 -6.55
CA GLU A 161 6.76 5.87 -5.29
C GLU A 161 5.57 5.43 -4.43
N ILE A 162 4.37 5.28 -5.02
CA ILE A 162 3.18 4.76 -4.32
C ILE A 162 3.45 3.36 -3.77
N LYS A 163 4.03 2.46 -4.57
CA LYS A 163 4.36 1.09 -4.12
C LYS A 163 5.35 1.09 -2.96
N LYS A 164 6.38 1.93 -3.02
CA LYS A 164 7.37 2.09 -1.95
C LYS A 164 6.70 2.61 -0.67
N ALA A 165 5.92 3.69 -0.76
CA ALA A 165 5.21 4.27 0.38
C ALA A 165 4.26 3.26 1.04
N ARG A 166 3.49 2.49 0.25
CA ARG A 166 2.60 1.43 0.77
C ARG A 166 3.37 0.33 1.51
N LYS A 167 4.52 -0.11 0.99
CA LYS A 167 5.38 -1.10 1.64
C LYS A 167 5.89 -0.58 2.99
N GLU A 168 6.35 0.66 3.04
CA GLU A 168 6.83 1.30 4.26
C GLU A 168 5.73 1.48 5.30
N ARG A 169 4.53 1.95 4.93
CA ARG A 169 3.38 2.03 5.83
C ARG A 169 3.01 0.65 6.40
N LYS A 170 2.97 -0.38 5.57
CA LYS A 170 2.65 -1.75 5.99
C LYS A 170 3.71 -2.29 6.97
N ALA A 171 4.98 -2.00 6.73
CA ALA A 171 6.07 -2.37 7.65
C ALA A 171 5.93 -1.64 9.00
N LYS A 172 5.69 -0.32 8.99
CA LYS A 172 5.47 0.49 10.20
C LYS A 172 4.25 0.01 11.00
N ALA A 173 3.14 -0.29 10.32
CA ALA A 173 1.93 -0.82 10.97
C ALA A 173 2.18 -2.18 11.63
N ARG A 174 2.91 -3.08 10.96
CA ARG A 174 3.30 -4.38 11.53
C ARG A 174 4.23 -4.24 12.73
N ALA A 175 5.22 -3.33 12.66
CA ALA A 175 6.12 -3.06 13.78
C ALA A 175 5.35 -2.51 14.99
N LYS A 176 4.44 -1.55 14.77
CA LYS A 176 3.56 -1.00 15.83
C LYS A 176 2.66 -2.08 16.44
N ALA A 177 2.07 -2.95 15.63
CA ALA A 177 1.24 -4.05 16.11
C ALA A 177 2.05 -5.05 16.97
N ARG A 178 3.25 -5.41 16.55
CA ARG A 178 4.16 -6.28 17.32
C ARG A 178 4.58 -5.66 18.65
N ALA A 179 4.93 -4.37 18.66
CA ALA A 179 5.27 -3.64 19.87
C ALA A 179 4.09 -3.59 20.85
N LYS A 180 2.88 -3.31 20.36
CA LYS A 180 1.65 -3.33 21.17
C LYS A 180 1.40 -4.72 21.76
N ALA A 181 1.51 -5.78 20.96
CA ALA A 181 1.31 -7.16 21.42
C ALA A 181 2.36 -7.58 22.47
N LYS A 182 3.62 -7.19 22.29
CA LYS A 182 4.68 -7.45 23.29
C LYS A 182 4.39 -6.71 24.60
N ALA A 183 4.03 -5.44 24.55
CA ALA A 183 3.68 -4.66 25.74
C ALA A 183 2.44 -5.22 26.46
N GLU A 184 1.45 -5.75 25.73
CA GLU A 184 0.29 -6.40 26.34
C GLU A 184 0.66 -7.74 27.02
N ARG A 185 1.53 -8.54 26.40
CA ARG A 185 2.05 -9.78 27.02
C ARG A 185 2.83 -9.48 28.29
N GLU A 186 3.72 -8.50 28.26
CA GLU A 186 4.49 -8.09 29.45
C GLU A 186 3.58 -7.57 30.58
N LYS A 187 2.48 -6.86 30.24
CA LYS A 187 1.47 -6.44 31.23
C LYS A 187 0.75 -7.64 31.85
N LYS A 188 0.31 -8.60 31.02
CA LYS A 188 -0.35 -9.83 31.50
C LYS A 188 0.58 -10.66 32.39
N GLU A 189 1.83 -10.86 31.99
CA GLU A 189 2.84 -11.56 32.78
C GLU A 189 3.11 -10.87 34.13
N LYS A 190 3.16 -9.53 34.16
CA LYS A 190 3.30 -8.77 35.41
C LYS A 190 2.07 -8.92 36.32
N GLN A 191 0.87 -8.87 35.75
CA GLN A 191 -0.38 -9.08 36.49
C GLN A 191 -0.46 -10.49 37.08
N GLU A 192 -0.13 -11.52 36.29
CA GLU A 192 -0.10 -12.91 36.74
C GLU A 192 0.93 -13.13 37.86
N LYS A 193 2.14 -12.55 37.73
CA LYS A 193 3.17 -12.60 38.79
C LYS A 193 2.69 -11.91 40.07
N GLN A 194 2.04 -10.75 39.97
CA GLN A 194 1.48 -10.04 41.12
C GLN A 194 0.37 -10.84 41.79
N GLU A 195 -0.52 -11.48 41.03
CA GLU A 195 -1.59 -12.32 41.55
C GLU A 195 -1.04 -13.56 42.26
N LYS A 196 -0.05 -14.25 41.67
CA LYS A 196 0.64 -15.39 42.30
C LYS A 196 1.27 -14.97 43.63
N LEU A 197 1.96 -13.84 43.66
CA LEU A 197 2.56 -13.30 44.88
C LEU A 197 1.50 -12.95 45.94
N ARG A 198 0.34 -12.39 45.54
CA ARG A 198 -0.77 -12.10 46.46
C ARG A 198 -1.30 -13.38 47.10
N LYS A 199 -1.58 -14.41 46.30
CA LYS A 199 -2.07 -15.72 46.79
C LYS A 199 -1.08 -16.39 47.75
N GLN A 200 0.23 -16.32 47.43
CA GLN A 200 1.28 -16.83 48.34
C GLN A 200 1.29 -16.10 49.69
N LYS A 201 1.16 -14.75 49.68
CA LYS A 201 1.09 -13.96 50.92
C LYS A 201 -0.17 -14.26 51.74
N GLU A 202 -1.31 -14.45 51.09
CA GLU A 202 -2.57 -14.83 51.77
C GLU A 202 -2.45 -16.22 52.41
N PHE A 203 -1.90 -17.20 51.70
CA PHE A 203 -1.63 -18.54 52.23
C PHE A 203 -0.70 -18.48 53.45
N ALA A 204 0.41 -17.75 53.36
CA ALA A 204 1.35 -17.58 54.48
C ALA A 204 0.71 -16.94 55.72
N LYS A 205 -0.31 -16.08 55.55
CA LYS A 205 -1.04 -15.47 56.66
C LYS A 205 -2.00 -16.44 57.36
N LEU A 206 -2.54 -17.43 56.65
CA LEU A 206 -3.46 -18.44 57.18
C LEU A 206 -2.75 -19.65 57.81
N MET A 207 -1.51 -19.90 57.42
CA MET A 207 -0.72 -21.05 57.93
C MET A 207 -0.57 -21.08 59.46
N PRO A 208 -0.29 -19.96 60.18
CA PRO A 208 -0.15 -20.00 61.63
C PRO A 208 -1.42 -20.46 62.36
N SER A 209 -2.61 -20.04 61.92
CA SER A 209 -3.87 -20.46 62.54
C SER A 209 -4.16 -21.94 62.26
N LEU A 210 -3.93 -22.40 61.03
CA LEU A 210 -4.11 -23.81 60.67
C LEU A 210 -3.16 -24.73 61.45
N VAL A 211 -1.90 -24.31 61.65
CA VAL A 211 -0.93 -25.06 62.45
C VAL A 211 -1.37 -25.09 63.93
N SER A 212 -1.84 -23.96 64.45
CA SER A 212 -2.39 -23.88 65.81
C SER A 212 -3.59 -24.82 66.01
N ASP A 213 -4.55 -24.80 65.10
CA ASP A 213 -5.75 -25.65 65.16
C ASP A 213 -5.39 -27.14 65.07
N CYS A 214 -4.40 -27.48 64.24
CA CYS A 214 -3.91 -28.85 64.10
C CYS A 214 -3.20 -29.34 65.37
N ILE A 215 -2.34 -28.51 66.00
CA ILE A 215 -1.68 -28.82 67.27
C ILE A 215 -2.72 -29.04 68.39
N VAL A 216 -3.75 -28.19 68.47
CA VAL A 216 -4.84 -28.35 69.46
C VAL A 216 -5.60 -29.66 69.25
N THR A 217 -5.88 -30.00 67.99
CA THR A 217 -6.61 -31.23 67.63
C THR A 217 -5.80 -32.48 67.96
N ILE A 218 -4.51 -32.51 67.59
CA ILE A 218 -3.59 -33.61 67.94
C ILE A 218 -3.47 -33.74 69.46
N SER A 219 -3.34 -32.63 70.19
CA SER A 219 -3.27 -32.67 71.67
C SER A 219 -4.53 -33.28 72.29
N LYS A 220 -5.72 -32.97 71.77
CA LYS A 220 -6.97 -33.61 72.22
C LYS A 220 -6.99 -35.12 71.96
N LEU A 221 -6.53 -35.56 70.78
CA LEU A 221 -6.45 -36.99 70.45
C LEU A 221 -5.47 -37.73 71.37
N ILE A 222 -4.32 -37.16 71.69
CA ILE A 222 -3.34 -37.76 72.60
C ILE A 222 -3.90 -37.85 74.03
N ILE A 223 -4.61 -36.81 74.50
CA ILE A 223 -5.19 -36.80 75.85
C ILE A 223 -6.39 -37.76 75.97
N CYS A 224 -7.16 -37.96 74.90
CA CYS A 224 -8.31 -38.87 74.90
C CYS A 224 -7.97 -40.34 74.55
N GLY A 225 -6.81 -40.63 73.95
CA GLY A 225 -6.40 -41.99 73.55
C GLY A 225 -5.64 -42.79 74.62
N GLY A 226 -5.52 -42.28 75.85
CA GLY A 226 -4.72 -42.88 76.91
C GLY A 226 -5.42 -43.95 77.78
N GLY A 227 -6.58 -44.46 77.38
CA GLY A 227 -7.38 -45.35 78.23
C GLY A 227 -8.17 -46.40 77.48
N GLU A 228 -7.48 -47.38 76.89
CA GLU A 228 -8.06 -48.70 76.63
C GLU A 228 -6.93 -49.74 76.77
N LYS A 229 -6.71 -50.13 78.03
CA LYS A 229 -6.32 -51.50 78.35
C LYS A 229 -7.61 -52.32 78.38
N ASP A 230 -7.52 -53.56 77.91
CA ASP A 230 -8.05 -54.81 78.52
C ASP A 230 -8.09 -55.86 77.37
N GLU A 231 -7.23 -56.88 77.42
CA GLU A 231 -7.50 -58.25 77.93
C GLU A 231 -8.38 -59.12 76.99
N GLU A 232 -7.77 -60.09 76.29
CA GLU A 232 -8.33 -61.41 75.89
C GLU A 232 -7.31 -62.11 74.96
N GLU A 233 -7.05 -63.40 74.91
CA GLU A 233 -7.15 -64.57 75.80
C GLU A 233 -6.48 -65.71 74.98
N GLN A 234 -5.86 -66.66 75.67
CA GLN A 234 -5.22 -67.85 75.10
C GLN A 234 -6.23 -68.81 74.46
N ALA A 235 -5.93 -69.41 73.30
CA ALA A 235 -6.50 -70.71 72.90
C ALA A 235 -5.61 -71.50 71.90
N ALA A 236 -4.91 -72.49 72.47
CA ALA A 236 -4.64 -73.88 72.05
C ALA A 236 -4.76 -74.39 70.58
N GLY A 237 -3.88 -75.37 70.27
CA GLY A 237 -4.13 -76.58 69.44
C GLY A 237 -3.41 -76.61 68.08
N THR A 238 -2.31 -77.35 67.85
CA THR A 238 -2.14 -78.82 67.70
C THR A 238 -3.07 -79.48 66.66
N THR A 239 -2.57 -79.81 65.45
CA THR A 239 -2.38 -81.18 64.90
C THR A 239 -2.22 -81.21 63.37
N LYS A 240 -1.23 -82.02 62.95
CA LYS A 240 -0.95 -82.64 61.63
C LYS A 240 -0.35 -81.79 60.52
#